data_AF-A0A699K6F0-F1
#
_entry.id   AF-A0A699K6F0-F1
#
_cell.length_a   1.000
_cell.length_b   1.000
_cell.length_c   1.000
_cell.angle_alpha   90.00
_cell.angle_beta   90.00
_cell.angle_gamma   90.00
#
_symmetry.space_group_name_H-M   'P 1'
#
loop_
_entity.id
_entity.type
_entity.pdbx_description
1 polymer ?
#
loop_
_entity_poly.entity_id
_entity_poly.type
_entity_poly.pdbx_seq_one_letter_code
_entity_poly.pdbx_strand_id
1 'polypeptide(L)'
;MATTIDQQVALDESLVPSTQRLRISRSNFRLPSDIQSKEATLQVVYDVLQNSPLFRAFQVTADVPEIYMQEFWATAKLHHNSIHFKIDTKKSVLDLEAFREMLHISLRIPNQSFADLPTEEEILDFLRFPGHSHEIRYLTDVNVNKLFQPWRSFASVINNCLTGKSSGVDSFRLSQAQMLWGFYHRININFAYLIWEDFVYQVEHKNQKRSNEMYYPKFTKVIIDYFMTRKPSISRRNRINWHYVRDDVLFSTIKV
;
A
#
# COMPACT_ATOMS: atom_id res chain seq x y z
N MET A 1 23.26 -19.45 20.32
CA MET A 1 24.41 -18.54 20.45
C MET A 1 23.90 -17.17 20.01
N ALA A 2 23.84 -16.18 20.89
CA ALA A 2 23.34 -14.86 20.52
C ALA A 2 24.40 -14.16 19.65
N THR A 3 24.11 -13.95 18.36
CA THR A 3 24.97 -13.16 17.45
C THR A 3 25.20 -11.78 18.05
N THR A 4 26.44 -11.30 18.09
CA THR A 4 26.74 -9.97 18.63
C THR A 4 26.14 -8.88 17.74
N ILE A 5 25.94 -7.67 18.29
CA ILE A 5 25.41 -6.51 17.53
C ILE A 5 26.28 -6.27 16.29
N ASP A 6 27.60 -6.28 16.44
CA ASP A 6 28.54 -6.03 15.35
C ASP A 6 28.48 -7.10 14.25
N GLN A 7 28.30 -8.36 14.62
CA GLN A 7 28.12 -9.45 13.65
C GLN A 7 26.81 -9.28 12.85
N GLN A 8 25.72 -8.87 13.52
CA GLN A 8 24.45 -8.63 12.82
C GLN A 8 24.55 -7.41 11.89
N VAL A 9 25.23 -6.35 12.31
CA VAL A 9 25.48 -5.16 11.48
C VAL A 9 26.31 -5.54 10.24
N ALA A 10 27.38 -6.30 10.40
CA ALA A 10 28.20 -6.75 9.27
C ALA A 10 27.40 -7.60 8.27
N LEU A 11 26.52 -8.49 8.76
CA LEU A 11 25.62 -9.25 7.90
C LEU A 11 24.62 -8.35 7.17
N ASP A 12 24.05 -7.34 7.84
CA ASP A 12 23.10 -6.42 7.23
C ASP A 12 23.78 -5.53 6.17
N GLU A 13 24.99 -5.04 6.42
CA GLU A 13 25.81 -4.30 5.43
C GLU A 13 26.13 -5.17 4.20
N SER A 14 26.33 -6.49 4.38
CA SER A 14 26.57 -7.41 3.26
C SER A 14 25.33 -7.67 2.40
N LEU A 15 24.13 -7.55 2.96
CA LEU A 15 22.88 -7.69 2.21
C LEU A 15 22.59 -6.42 1.41
N VAL A 16 22.55 -5.27 2.09
CA VAL A 16 22.35 -3.96 1.50
C VAL A 16 23.23 -2.96 2.23
N PRO A 17 24.24 -2.36 1.57
CA PRO A 17 25.09 -1.34 2.16
C PRO A 17 24.25 -0.16 2.65
N SER A 18 24.58 0.38 3.82
CA SER A 18 23.91 1.54 4.43
C SER A 18 23.75 2.74 3.49
N THR A 19 24.73 2.98 2.62
CA THR A 19 24.72 4.05 1.60
C THR A 19 23.67 3.86 0.50
N GLN A 20 23.14 2.65 0.34
CA GLN A 20 22.12 2.29 -0.66
C GLN A 20 20.73 2.10 -0.04
N ARG A 21 20.59 2.23 1.29
CA ARG A 21 19.33 2.01 1.98
C ARG A 21 18.38 3.20 1.77
N LEU A 22 17.11 2.86 1.52
CA LEU A 22 16.02 3.82 1.42
C LEU A 22 15.62 4.29 2.82
N ARG A 23 15.23 5.55 2.95
CA ARG A 23 14.59 6.07 4.16
C ARG A 23 13.20 5.47 4.29
N ILE A 24 12.95 4.75 5.38
CA ILE A 24 11.60 4.27 5.72
C ILE A 24 10.85 5.39 6.45
N SER A 25 9.73 5.83 5.88
CA SER A 25 8.92 6.88 6.51
C SER A 25 8.21 6.37 7.76
N ARG A 26 8.02 7.26 8.74
CA ARG A 26 7.24 6.98 9.97
C ARG A 26 5.73 6.96 9.72
N SER A 27 5.25 7.46 8.59
CA SER A 27 3.82 7.71 8.33
C SER A 27 3.08 6.51 7.73
N ASN A 28 3.36 5.29 8.20
CA ASN A 28 2.66 4.09 7.73
C ASN A 28 1.28 4.01 8.38
N PHE A 29 0.26 4.55 7.74
CA PHE A 29 -1.06 4.58 8.35
C PHE A 29 -1.73 3.20 8.32
N ARG A 30 -2.13 2.75 9.50
CA ARG A 30 -2.99 1.58 9.71
C ARG A 30 -4.37 2.04 10.16
N LEU A 31 -5.42 1.49 9.54
CA LEU A 31 -6.78 1.71 10.03
C LEU A 31 -7.00 0.92 11.32
N PRO A 32 -7.58 1.53 12.36
CA PRO A 32 -7.94 0.81 13.59
C PRO A 32 -9.10 -0.17 13.32
N SER A 33 -9.28 -1.15 14.20
CA SER A 33 -10.44 -2.07 14.16
C SER A 33 -11.73 -1.43 14.64
N ASP A 34 -11.65 -0.55 15.63
CA ASP A 34 -12.81 -0.05 16.37
C ASP A 34 -12.78 1.48 16.52
N ILE A 35 -12.44 2.22 15.46
CA ILE A 35 -12.42 3.69 15.57
C ILE A 35 -13.85 4.25 15.48
N GLN A 36 -14.17 5.09 16.47
CA GLN A 36 -15.24 6.07 16.35
C GLN A 36 -14.60 7.45 16.20
N SER A 37 -14.62 7.96 14.97
CA SER A 37 -14.20 9.33 14.68
C SER A 37 -15.22 10.31 15.23
N LYS A 38 -14.73 11.37 15.89
CA LYS A 38 -15.57 12.51 16.29
C LYS A 38 -16.00 13.37 15.09
N GLU A 39 -15.27 13.27 13.99
CA GLU A 39 -15.61 13.92 12.72
C GLU A 39 -16.56 13.01 11.92
N ALA A 40 -17.79 13.47 11.72
CA ALA A 40 -18.87 12.69 11.09
C ALA A 40 -18.49 12.18 9.70
N THR A 41 -17.81 12.98 8.89
CA THR A 41 -17.44 12.56 7.54
C THR A 41 -16.37 11.49 7.53
N LEU A 42 -15.38 11.57 8.43
CA LEU A 42 -14.40 10.50 8.59
C LEU A 42 -15.09 9.22 9.11
N GLN A 43 -16.13 9.35 9.95
CA GLN A 43 -16.91 8.18 10.38
C GLN A 43 -17.61 7.51 9.19
N VAL A 44 -18.26 8.27 8.31
CA VAL A 44 -18.89 7.72 7.09
C VAL A 44 -17.88 7.00 6.20
N VAL A 45 -16.69 7.59 6.02
CA VAL A 45 -15.59 6.96 5.26
C VAL A 45 -15.20 5.63 5.89
N TYR A 46 -15.07 5.61 7.21
CA TYR A 46 -14.70 4.42 7.96
C TYR A 46 -15.77 3.33 7.87
N ASP A 47 -17.04 3.67 8.02
CA ASP A 47 -18.16 2.72 7.93
C ASP A 47 -18.25 2.08 6.53
N VAL A 48 -18.03 2.87 5.47
CA VAL A 48 -17.95 2.34 4.09
C VAL A 48 -16.76 1.41 3.92
N LEU A 49 -15.60 1.79 4.45
CA LEU A 49 -14.40 0.95 4.39
C LEU A 49 -14.59 -0.36 5.15
N GLN A 50 -15.15 -0.34 6.38
CA GLN A 50 -15.44 -1.55 7.17
C GLN A 50 -16.29 -2.57 6.42
N ASN A 51 -17.18 -2.10 5.53
CA ASN A 51 -18.04 -2.95 4.71
C ASN A 51 -17.37 -3.40 3.38
N SER A 52 -16.09 -3.13 3.19
CA SER A 52 -15.33 -3.44 1.97
C SER A 52 -14.23 -4.48 2.19
N PRO A 53 -13.91 -5.32 1.18
CA PRO A 53 -12.73 -6.17 1.17
C PRO A 53 -11.41 -5.42 1.41
N LEU A 54 -11.34 -4.12 1.12
CA LEU A 54 -10.16 -3.29 1.36
C LEU A 54 -9.85 -3.04 2.84
N PHE A 55 -10.84 -3.18 3.73
CA PHE A 55 -10.62 -2.89 5.15
C PHE A 55 -9.50 -3.73 5.73
N ARG A 56 -9.54 -5.05 5.49
CA ARG A 56 -8.52 -5.98 5.98
C ARG A 56 -7.14 -5.66 5.40
N ALA A 57 -7.08 -5.30 4.12
CA ALA A 57 -5.84 -4.87 3.48
C ALA A 57 -5.27 -3.57 4.07
N PHE A 58 -6.10 -2.70 4.64
CA PHE A 58 -5.62 -1.50 5.33
C PHE A 58 -5.29 -1.72 6.80
N GLN A 59 -5.77 -2.81 7.39
CA GLN A 59 -5.47 -3.26 8.74
C GLN A 59 -4.26 -4.20 8.84
N VAL A 60 -3.89 -4.88 7.76
CA VAL A 60 -2.77 -5.84 7.79
C VAL A 60 -1.47 -5.11 8.15
N THR A 61 -0.68 -5.75 9.00
CA THR A 61 0.62 -5.27 9.47
C THR A 61 1.43 -6.48 9.91
N ALA A 62 2.74 -6.32 9.99
CA ALA A 62 3.65 -7.38 10.40
C ALA A 62 4.87 -6.76 11.09
N ASP A 63 5.56 -7.57 11.89
CA ASP A 63 6.87 -7.25 12.42
C ASP A 63 7.91 -7.94 11.53
N VAL A 64 8.84 -7.18 10.95
CA VAL A 64 9.87 -7.75 10.06
C VAL A 64 11.25 -7.12 10.29
N PRO A 65 12.34 -7.84 9.99
CA PRO A 65 13.68 -7.25 9.94
C PRO A 65 13.73 -6.12 8.90
N GLU A 66 14.17 -4.93 9.31
CA GLU A 66 14.21 -3.75 8.43
C GLU A 66 15.07 -4.03 7.18
N ILE A 67 16.17 -4.75 7.36
CA ILE A 67 17.09 -5.09 6.28
C ILE A 67 16.42 -5.88 5.15
N TYR A 68 15.39 -6.69 5.44
CA TYR A 68 14.67 -7.42 4.39
C TYR A 68 13.75 -6.52 3.58
N MET A 69 13.21 -5.46 4.19
CA MET A 69 12.50 -4.43 3.43
C MET A 69 13.48 -3.72 2.48
N GLN A 70 14.69 -3.42 2.94
CA GLN A 70 15.75 -2.82 2.11
C GLN A 70 16.17 -3.77 0.97
N GLU A 71 16.43 -5.05 1.26
CA GLU A 71 16.85 -6.03 0.26
C GLU A 71 15.77 -6.28 -0.80
N PHE A 72 14.50 -6.29 -0.39
CA PHE A 72 13.39 -6.33 -1.34
C PHE A 72 13.50 -5.17 -2.34
N TRP A 73 13.59 -3.92 -1.88
CA TRP A 73 13.66 -2.78 -2.78
C TRP A 73 14.95 -2.73 -3.62
N ALA A 74 16.08 -3.19 -3.07
CA ALA A 74 17.33 -3.28 -3.79
C ALA A 74 17.32 -4.33 -4.92
N THR A 75 16.59 -5.44 -4.73
CA THR A 75 16.65 -6.61 -5.62
C THR A 75 15.39 -6.84 -6.46
N ALA A 76 14.26 -6.24 -6.09
CA ALA A 76 13.00 -6.42 -6.79
C ALA A 76 13.11 -5.99 -8.25
N LYS A 77 12.62 -6.81 -9.16
CA LYS A 77 12.55 -6.51 -10.59
C LYS A 77 11.24 -7.05 -11.13
N LEU A 78 10.58 -6.26 -11.96
CA LEU A 78 9.42 -6.72 -12.71
C LEU A 78 9.89 -7.68 -13.80
N HIS A 79 9.26 -8.83 -13.89
CA HIS A 79 9.46 -9.79 -14.96
C HIS A 79 8.08 -10.33 -15.39
N HIS A 80 7.67 -9.98 -16.61
CA HIS A 80 6.31 -10.18 -17.10
C HIS A 80 5.30 -9.55 -16.11
N ASN A 81 4.40 -10.35 -15.53
CA ASN A 81 3.38 -9.89 -14.59
C ASN A 81 3.69 -10.25 -13.12
N SER A 82 4.97 -10.42 -12.78
CA SER A 82 5.39 -10.83 -11.45
C SER A 82 6.65 -10.10 -10.98
N ILE A 83 6.78 -9.90 -9.68
CA ILE A 83 7.94 -9.26 -9.07
C ILE A 83 8.89 -10.35 -8.58
N HIS A 84 10.09 -10.37 -9.15
CA HIS A 84 11.18 -11.24 -8.73
C HIS A 84 12.09 -10.47 -7.79
N PHE A 85 12.39 -11.03 -6.62
CA PHE A 85 13.22 -10.39 -5.61
C PHE A 85 13.99 -11.42 -4.79
N LYS A 86 14.84 -10.93 -3.89
CA LYS A 86 15.61 -11.74 -2.96
C LYS A 86 15.32 -11.32 -1.52
N ILE A 87 15.26 -12.30 -0.63
CA ILE A 87 15.34 -12.10 0.81
C ILE A 87 16.41 -13.07 1.32
N ASP A 88 17.39 -12.52 2.03
CA ASP A 88 18.55 -13.22 2.57
C ASP A 88 19.37 -13.91 1.48
N THR A 89 19.16 -15.21 1.27
CA THR A 89 19.80 -16.01 0.22
C THR A 89 18.80 -16.58 -0.78
N LYS A 90 17.51 -16.33 -0.57
CA LYS A 90 16.42 -16.98 -1.28
C LYS A 90 15.82 -16.06 -2.32
N LYS A 91 15.75 -16.54 -3.56
CA LYS A 91 14.95 -15.92 -4.61
C LYS A 91 13.47 -16.22 -4.38
N SER A 92 12.63 -15.23 -4.63
CA SER A 92 11.19 -15.30 -4.48
C SER A 92 10.51 -14.61 -5.64
N VAL A 93 9.30 -15.08 -5.96
CA VAL A 93 8.43 -14.51 -6.98
C VAL A 93 7.13 -14.14 -6.28
N LEU A 94 6.71 -12.89 -6.44
CA LEU A 94 5.43 -12.39 -6.00
C LEU A 94 4.57 -12.13 -7.23
N ASP A 95 3.43 -12.81 -7.31
CA ASP A 95 2.40 -12.59 -8.32
C ASP A 95 1.14 -11.97 -7.69
N LEU A 96 0.18 -11.60 -8.53
CA LEU A 96 -1.07 -10.98 -8.11
C LEU A 96 -1.89 -11.87 -7.16
N GLU A 97 -1.87 -13.18 -7.33
CA GLU A 97 -2.66 -14.08 -6.49
C GLU A 97 -2.07 -14.21 -5.08
N ALA A 98 -0.75 -14.37 -4.96
CA ALA A 98 -0.06 -14.30 -3.67
C ALA A 98 -0.23 -12.92 -3.01
N PHE A 99 -0.20 -11.84 -3.81
CA PHE A 99 -0.47 -10.48 -3.31
C PHE A 99 -1.90 -10.31 -2.81
N ARG A 100 -2.89 -10.90 -3.49
CA ARG A 100 -4.28 -10.90 -3.04
C ARG A 100 -4.45 -11.68 -1.73
N GLU A 101 -3.81 -12.85 -1.65
CA GLU A 101 -3.88 -13.72 -0.47
C GLU A 101 -3.34 -13.02 0.77
N MET A 102 -2.16 -12.40 0.69
CA MET A 102 -1.53 -11.72 1.83
C MET A 102 -2.31 -10.49 2.31
N LEU A 103 -3.08 -9.86 1.43
CA LEU A 103 -3.95 -8.72 1.78
C LEU A 103 -5.32 -9.14 2.29
N HIS A 104 -5.61 -10.44 2.31
CA HIS A 104 -6.91 -11.00 2.67
C HIS A 104 -8.06 -10.37 1.87
N ILE A 105 -7.81 -10.00 0.61
CA ILE A 105 -8.85 -9.50 -0.30
C ILE A 105 -9.47 -10.72 -0.98
N SER A 106 -10.55 -11.26 -0.41
CA SER A 106 -11.27 -12.38 -1.00
C SER A 106 -12.40 -11.92 -1.92
N LEU A 107 -12.74 -12.77 -2.90
CA LEU A 107 -14.02 -12.65 -3.59
C LEU A 107 -15.15 -12.72 -2.55
N ARG A 108 -16.05 -11.74 -2.58
CA ARG A 108 -17.19 -11.67 -1.64
C ARG A 108 -18.10 -12.90 -1.78
N ILE A 109 -18.14 -13.50 -2.98
CA ILE A 109 -18.91 -14.70 -3.31
C ILE A 109 -17.98 -15.67 -4.06
N PRO A 110 -17.80 -16.91 -3.57
CA PRO A 110 -17.03 -17.94 -4.28
C PRO A 110 -17.58 -18.15 -5.71
N ASN A 111 -16.69 -18.25 -6.70
CA ASN A 111 -17.00 -18.45 -8.13
C ASN A 111 -17.67 -17.27 -8.87
N GLN A 112 -17.82 -16.10 -8.23
CA GLN A 112 -18.19 -14.88 -8.96
C GLN A 112 -16.93 -14.17 -9.48
N SER A 113 -16.92 -13.78 -10.75
CA SER A 113 -15.85 -12.93 -11.29
C SER A 113 -15.94 -11.51 -10.69
N PHE A 114 -14.79 -10.83 -10.62
CA PHE A 114 -14.81 -9.38 -10.38
C PHE A 114 -15.53 -8.67 -11.53
N ALA A 115 -16.17 -7.55 -11.22
CA ALA A 115 -16.66 -6.66 -12.26
C ALA A 115 -15.49 -6.03 -13.03
N ASP A 116 -15.73 -5.73 -14.29
CA ASP A 116 -14.79 -4.97 -15.11
C ASP A 116 -14.49 -3.62 -14.47
N LEU A 117 -13.26 -3.16 -14.62
CA LEU A 117 -12.85 -1.84 -14.14
C LEU A 117 -13.38 -0.78 -15.08
N PRO A 118 -13.89 0.35 -14.56
CA PRO A 118 -14.35 1.42 -15.41
C PRO A 118 -13.17 2.05 -16.16
N THR A 119 -13.41 2.53 -17.38
CA THR A 119 -12.41 3.22 -18.19
C THR A 119 -12.06 4.58 -17.60
N GLU A 120 -10.99 5.23 -18.10
CA GLU A 120 -10.66 6.58 -17.65
C GLU A 120 -11.80 7.56 -17.96
N GLU A 121 -12.48 7.43 -19.10
CA GLU A 121 -13.62 8.26 -19.47
C GLU A 121 -14.80 8.09 -18.50
N GLU A 122 -15.16 6.86 -18.15
CA GLU A 122 -16.22 6.58 -17.18
C GLU A 122 -15.87 7.13 -15.79
N ILE A 123 -14.59 7.09 -15.42
CA ILE A 123 -14.09 7.71 -14.19
C ILE A 123 -14.17 9.23 -14.24
N LEU A 124 -13.82 9.87 -15.36
CA LEU A 124 -13.90 11.31 -15.51
C LEU A 124 -15.35 11.79 -15.42
N ASP A 125 -16.28 11.07 -16.06
CA ASP A 125 -17.72 11.33 -15.94
C ASP A 125 -18.21 11.15 -14.51
N PHE A 126 -17.77 10.08 -13.83
CA PHE A 126 -18.03 9.88 -12.42
C PHE A 126 -17.51 11.03 -11.57
N LEU A 127 -16.31 11.57 -11.83
CA LEU A 127 -15.70 12.64 -11.03
C LEU A 127 -16.28 14.04 -11.31
N ARG A 128 -17.00 14.23 -12.43
CA ARG A 128 -17.77 15.46 -12.70
C ARG A 128 -18.99 15.59 -11.79
N PHE A 129 -19.64 14.48 -11.45
CA PHE A 129 -20.80 14.43 -10.56
C PHE A 129 -20.54 14.90 -9.10
N PRO A 130 -19.45 14.48 -8.41
CA PRO A 130 -19.15 14.79 -7.00
C PRO A 130 -18.49 16.16 -6.75
N GLY A 131 -18.74 17.17 -7.60
CA GLY A 131 -18.52 18.57 -7.22
C GLY A 131 -17.38 19.31 -7.90
N HIS A 132 -16.88 18.87 -9.05
CA HIS A 132 -15.96 19.69 -9.83
C HIS A 132 -16.73 20.71 -10.68
N SER A 133 -16.60 21.99 -10.33
CA SER A 133 -17.20 23.11 -11.08
C SER A 133 -16.44 23.51 -12.34
N HIS A 134 -15.32 22.83 -12.66
CA HIS A 134 -14.45 23.12 -13.79
C HIS A 134 -14.43 21.94 -14.76
N GLU A 135 -14.21 22.21 -16.05
CA GLU A 135 -14.11 21.19 -17.09
C GLU A 135 -12.89 20.29 -16.82
N ILE A 136 -13.14 19.05 -16.37
CA ILE A 136 -12.10 18.02 -16.22
C ILE A 136 -11.95 17.31 -17.57
N ARG A 137 -10.76 17.39 -18.17
CA ARG A 137 -10.44 16.68 -19.42
C ARG A 137 -9.56 15.46 -19.16
N TYR A 138 -8.69 15.53 -18.16
CA TYR A 138 -7.77 14.46 -17.78
C TYR A 138 -7.79 14.24 -16.26
N LEU A 139 -7.41 13.05 -15.79
CA LEU A 139 -7.33 12.76 -14.36
C LEU A 139 -6.35 13.68 -13.61
N THR A 140 -5.32 14.17 -14.30
CA THR A 140 -4.36 15.14 -13.75
C THR A 140 -4.98 16.50 -13.43
N ASP A 141 -6.12 16.84 -14.05
CA ASP A 141 -6.84 18.09 -13.81
C ASP A 141 -7.69 18.03 -12.53
N VAL A 142 -7.91 16.82 -12.01
CA VAL A 142 -8.72 16.57 -10.81
C VAL A 142 -7.92 16.98 -9.59
N ASN A 143 -8.22 18.16 -9.07
CA ASN A 143 -7.64 18.60 -7.80
C ASN A 143 -8.41 17.99 -6.62
N VAL A 144 -7.79 17.05 -5.89
CA VAL A 144 -8.42 16.38 -4.75
C VAL A 144 -8.91 17.40 -3.71
N ASN A 145 -8.18 18.49 -3.48
CA ASN A 145 -8.57 19.51 -2.49
C ASN A 145 -9.84 20.28 -2.87
N LYS A 146 -10.29 20.20 -4.14
CA LYS A 146 -11.53 20.84 -4.62
C LYS A 146 -12.75 19.93 -4.55
N LEU A 147 -12.60 18.65 -4.19
CA LEU A 147 -13.73 17.73 -4.06
C LEU A 147 -14.59 18.07 -2.83
N PHE A 148 -15.86 17.65 -2.84
CA PHE A 148 -16.66 17.67 -1.62
C PHE A 148 -15.99 16.85 -0.51
N GLN A 149 -16.23 17.27 0.72
CA GLN A 149 -15.45 16.82 1.86
C GLN A 149 -15.42 15.29 2.08
N PRO A 150 -16.51 14.51 1.86
CA PRO A 150 -16.45 13.05 1.94
C PRO A 150 -15.42 12.43 0.98
N TRP A 151 -15.36 12.91 -0.26
CA TRP A 151 -14.44 12.41 -1.27
C TRP A 151 -12.98 12.77 -0.96
N ARG A 152 -12.75 13.96 -0.40
CA ARG A 152 -11.42 14.36 0.11
C ARG A 152 -10.97 13.43 1.24
N SER A 153 -11.87 13.11 2.14
CA SER A 153 -11.61 12.22 3.26
C SER A 153 -11.32 10.80 2.79
N PHE A 154 -12.10 10.24 1.85
CA PHE A 154 -11.80 8.95 1.23
C PHE A 154 -10.43 8.95 0.54
N ALA A 155 -10.17 9.97 -0.30
CA ALA A 155 -8.91 10.12 -1.00
C ALA A 155 -7.73 10.12 -0.03
N SER A 156 -7.85 10.90 1.04
CA SER A 156 -6.82 11.01 2.08
C SER A 156 -6.60 9.66 2.77
N VAL A 157 -7.66 8.95 3.17
CA VAL A 157 -7.54 7.63 3.82
C VAL A 157 -6.86 6.62 2.90
N ILE A 158 -7.31 6.51 1.65
CA ILE A 158 -6.72 5.59 0.66
C ILE A 158 -5.24 5.93 0.44
N ASN A 159 -4.92 7.20 0.20
CA ASN A 159 -3.53 7.64 -0.02
C ASN A 159 -2.61 7.34 1.17
N ASN A 160 -3.07 7.68 2.37
CA ASN A 160 -2.33 7.44 3.60
C ASN A 160 -2.10 5.94 3.83
N CYS A 161 -3.13 5.11 3.58
CA CYS A 161 -3.05 3.66 3.76
C CYS A 161 -2.19 2.98 2.70
N LEU A 162 -2.16 3.48 1.46
CA LEU A 162 -1.40 2.93 0.34
C LEU A 162 0.06 3.37 0.39
N THR A 163 0.28 4.68 0.34
CA THR A 163 1.60 5.25 0.07
C THR A 163 2.36 5.65 1.34
N GLY A 164 1.66 5.77 2.46
CA GLY A 164 2.19 6.36 3.69
C GLY A 164 2.44 7.88 3.59
N LYS A 165 2.05 8.54 2.50
CA LYS A 165 2.22 9.99 2.37
C LYS A 165 1.02 10.73 2.97
N SER A 166 1.31 11.68 3.85
CA SER A 166 0.32 12.56 4.49
C SER A 166 0.14 13.92 3.81
N SER A 167 0.94 14.25 2.78
CA SER A 167 0.88 15.54 2.07
C SER A 167 1.32 15.39 0.61
N GLY A 168 0.93 16.35 -0.24
CA GLY A 168 1.37 16.44 -1.64
C GLY A 168 0.62 15.54 -2.61
N VAL A 169 -0.69 15.32 -2.38
CA VAL A 169 -1.55 14.61 -3.33
C VAL A 169 -2.50 15.62 -3.95
N ASP A 170 -2.04 16.30 -4.99
CA ASP A 170 -2.86 17.26 -5.70
C ASP A 170 -3.87 16.56 -6.64
N SER A 171 -3.60 15.32 -7.06
CA SER A 171 -4.46 14.57 -8.00
C SER A 171 -4.63 13.09 -7.66
N PHE A 172 -5.71 12.47 -8.14
CA PHE A 172 -5.93 11.03 -8.05
C PHE A 172 -5.09 10.25 -9.05
N ARG A 173 -4.65 9.07 -8.64
CA ARG A 173 -4.30 8.01 -9.60
C ARG A 173 -5.58 7.35 -10.13
N LEU A 174 -5.53 6.84 -11.37
CA LEU A 174 -6.65 6.10 -11.96
C LEU A 174 -7.13 4.97 -11.05
N SER A 175 -6.22 4.19 -10.49
CA SER A 175 -6.51 3.12 -9.52
C SER A 175 -7.34 3.62 -8.32
N GLN A 176 -7.00 4.78 -7.75
CA GLN A 176 -7.70 5.36 -6.61
C GLN A 176 -9.09 5.85 -6.99
N ALA A 177 -9.21 6.47 -8.17
CA ALA A 177 -10.50 6.89 -8.69
C ALA A 177 -11.41 5.69 -8.99
N GLN A 178 -10.86 4.60 -9.53
CA GLN A 178 -11.55 3.32 -9.72
C GLN A 178 -12.00 2.70 -8.39
N MET A 179 -11.18 2.79 -7.33
CA MET A 179 -11.61 2.38 -5.98
C MET A 179 -12.83 3.19 -5.52
N LEU A 180 -12.79 4.52 -5.65
CA LEU A 180 -13.90 5.40 -5.28
C LEU A 180 -15.18 5.12 -6.06
N TRP A 181 -15.05 4.90 -7.36
CA TRP A 181 -16.17 4.51 -8.20
C TRP A 181 -16.80 3.19 -7.73
N GLY A 182 -15.97 2.18 -7.43
CA GLY A 182 -16.42 0.90 -6.89
C GLY A 182 -17.14 1.04 -5.55
N PHE A 183 -16.64 1.90 -4.66
CA PHE A 183 -17.30 2.22 -3.40
C PHE A 183 -18.67 2.90 -3.60
N TYR A 184 -18.73 3.89 -4.49
CA TYR A 184 -19.96 4.66 -4.75
C TYR A 184 -21.07 3.78 -5.32
N HIS A 185 -20.75 2.97 -6.34
CA HIS A 185 -21.71 2.09 -6.99
C HIS A 185 -21.92 0.76 -6.27
N ARG A 186 -21.17 0.49 -5.19
CA ARG A 186 -21.16 -0.79 -4.44
C ARG A 186 -20.84 -2.01 -5.33
N ILE A 187 -19.95 -1.82 -6.30
CA ILE A 187 -19.54 -2.86 -7.25
C ILE A 187 -18.33 -3.62 -6.71
N ASN A 188 -18.33 -4.94 -6.88
CA ASN A 188 -17.23 -5.81 -6.47
C ASN A 188 -16.12 -5.80 -7.52
N ILE A 189 -15.32 -4.75 -7.53
CA ILE A 189 -14.12 -4.63 -8.37
C ILE A 189 -12.90 -5.31 -7.73
N ASN A 190 -11.90 -5.64 -8.53
CA ASN A 190 -10.67 -6.26 -8.05
C ASN A 190 -9.74 -5.24 -7.38
N PHE A 191 -10.04 -4.91 -6.12
CA PHE A 191 -9.23 -3.96 -5.34
C PHE A 191 -7.76 -4.39 -5.19
N ALA A 192 -7.49 -5.70 -5.12
CA ALA A 192 -6.12 -6.21 -5.04
C ALA A 192 -5.33 -5.88 -6.32
N TYR A 193 -5.96 -6.01 -7.49
CA TYR A 193 -5.37 -5.63 -8.77
C TYR A 193 -5.03 -4.14 -8.82
N LEU A 194 -5.94 -3.26 -8.36
CA LEU A 194 -5.70 -1.82 -8.35
C LEU A 194 -4.50 -1.43 -7.48
N ILE A 195 -4.33 -2.06 -6.30
CA ILE A 195 -3.16 -1.84 -5.44
C ILE A 195 -1.90 -2.44 -6.10
N TRP A 196 -2.03 -3.62 -6.71
CA TRP A 196 -0.93 -4.33 -7.36
C TRP A 196 -0.32 -3.52 -8.50
N GLU A 197 -1.14 -2.99 -9.41
CA GLU A 197 -0.70 -2.16 -10.54
C GLU A 197 0.10 -0.95 -10.06
N ASP A 198 -0.42 -0.26 -9.04
CA ASP A 198 0.23 0.89 -8.42
C ASP A 198 1.60 0.54 -7.81
N PHE A 199 1.66 -0.60 -7.14
CA PHE A 199 2.86 -1.13 -6.49
C PHE A 199 3.90 -1.58 -7.50
N VAL A 200 3.50 -2.34 -8.52
CA VAL A 200 4.33 -2.77 -9.65
C VAL A 200 4.95 -1.57 -10.34
N TYR A 201 4.15 -0.54 -10.64
CA TYR A 201 4.66 0.70 -11.22
C TYR A 201 5.74 1.33 -10.34
N GLN A 202 5.58 1.34 -9.00
CA GLN A 202 6.63 1.86 -8.10
C GLN A 202 7.92 1.04 -8.17
N VAL A 203 7.83 -0.28 -8.28
CA VAL A 203 8.96 -1.22 -8.33
C VAL A 203 9.72 -1.10 -9.65
N GLU A 204 9.01 -0.94 -10.77
CA GLU A 204 9.58 -0.77 -12.10
C GLU A 204 10.35 0.56 -12.21
N HIS A 205 9.76 1.64 -11.70
CA HIS A 205 10.31 2.99 -11.85
C HIS A 205 11.18 3.45 -10.67
N LYS A 206 11.56 2.56 -9.75
CA LYS A 206 12.27 2.94 -8.51
C LYS A 206 13.59 3.68 -8.75
N ASN A 207 14.31 3.37 -9.83
CA ASN A 207 15.63 3.94 -10.13
C ASN A 207 15.57 5.32 -10.80
N GLN A 208 14.41 5.73 -11.30
CA GLN A 208 14.22 7.02 -11.98
C GLN A 208 13.84 8.15 -11.00
N LYS A 209 13.60 7.79 -9.74
CA LYS A 209 13.05 8.69 -8.73
C LYS A 209 14.15 9.50 -8.06
N ARG A 210 13.83 10.77 -7.79
CA ARG A 210 14.72 11.70 -7.06
C ARG A 210 14.64 11.52 -5.54
N SER A 211 13.60 10.88 -5.02
CA SER A 211 13.40 10.69 -3.57
C SER A 211 14.09 9.41 -3.10
N ASN A 212 14.76 9.49 -1.94
CA ASN A 212 15.32 8.33 -1.24
C ASN A 212 14.30 7.66 -0.29
N GLU A 213 13.01 7.98 -0.39
CA GLU A 213 11.98 7.39 0.47
C GLU A 213 11.48 6.05 -0.04
N MET A 214 11.31 5.10 0.88
CA MET A 214 10.69 3.81 0.58
C MET A 214 9.20 3.98 0.28
N TYR A 215 8.76 3.37 -0.82
CA TYR A 215 7.37 3.38 -1.24
C TYR A 215 6.62 2.19 -0.65
N TYR A 216 5.33 2.38 -0.33
CA TYR A 216 4.46 1.32 0.17
C TYR A 216 5.08 0.45 1.30
N PRO A 217 5.78 1.04 2.29
CA PRO A 217 6.52 0.30 3.33
C PRO A 217 5.63 -0.71 4.09
N LYS A 218 4.35 -0.38 4.35
CA LYS A 218 3.40 -1.32 4.96
C LYS A 218 3.22 -2.60 4.14
N PHE A 219 3.01 -2.45 2.83
CA PHE A 219 2.87 -3.60 1.93
C PHE A 219 4.17 -4.37 1.80
N THR A 220 5.32 -3.66 1.79
CA THR A 220 6.62 -4.33 1.84
C THR A 220 6.74 -5.21 3.09
N LYS A 221 6.36 -4.72 4.29
CA LYS A 221 6.36 -5.53 5.52
C LYS A 221 5.52 -6.80 5.38
N VAL A 222 4.30 -6.66 4.86
CA VAL A 222 3.37 -7.79 4.65
C VAL A 222 3.94 -8.80 3.66
N ILE A 223 4.56 -8.35 2.57
CA ILE A 223 5.24 -9.23 1.61
C ILE A 223 6.37 -9.99 2.31
N ILE A 224 7.25 -9.31 3.03
CA ILE A 224 8.37 -9.96 3.74
C ILE A 224 7.85 -11.02 4.72
N ASP A 225 6.87 -10.67 5.56
CA ASP A 225 6.30 -11.58 6.54
C ASP A 225 5.64 -12.80 5.89
N TYR A 226 4.88 -12.60 4.82
CA TYR A 226 4.25 -13.68 4.05
C TYR A 226 5.28 -14.70 3.56
N PHE A 227 6.40 -14.24 2.99
CA PHE A 227 7.45 -15.13 2.51
C PHE A 227 8.27 -15.76 3.65
N MET A 228 8.53 -15.02 4.74
CA MET A 228 9.21 -15.56 5.93
C MET A 228 8.39 -16.68 6.58
N THR A 229 7.07 -16.52 6.66
CA THR A 229 6.17 -17.53 7.22
C THR A 229 6.10 -18.78 6.34
N ARG A 230 6.07 -18.62 5.00
CA ARG A 230 6.01 -19.75 4.06
C ARG A 230 7.35 -20.40 3.77
N LYS A 231 8.46 -19.73 4.03
CA LYS A 231 9.82 -20.28 3.82
C LYS A 231 10.59 -20.23 5.14
N PRO A 232 10.45 -21.24 6.03
CA PRO A 232 11.17 -21.29 7.32
C PRO A 232 12.70 -21.24 7.21
N SER A 233 13.24 -21.49 6.01
CA SER A 233 14.68 -21.34 5.72
C SER A 233 15.16 -19.88 5.66
N ILE A 234 14.26 -18.90 5.59
CA ILE A 234 14.60 -17.49 5.72
C ILE A 234 14.81 -17.20 7.21
N SER A 235 16.01 -16.79 7.58
CA SER A 235 16.33 -16.44 8.96
C SER A 235 15.41 -15.32 9.45
N ARG A 236 14.92 -15.40 10.69
CA ARG A 236 14.17 -14.29 11.30
C ARG A 236 15.08 -13.13 11.73
N ARG A 237 16.41 -13.31 11.70
CA ARG A 237 17.42 -12.36 12.20
C ARG A 237 17.22 -12.02 13.68
N ASN A 238 18.21 -11.35 14.27
CA ASN A 238 18.06 -10.83 15.63
C ASN A 238 17.07 -9.65 15.66
N ARG A 239 16.34 -9.49 16.76
CA ARG A 239 15.30 -8.46 16.96
C ARG A 239 15.80 -7.02 17.14
N ILE A 240 17.07 -6.76 16.84
CA ILE A 240 17.73 -5.47 17.09
C ILE A 240 17.23 -4.41 16.10
N ASN A 241 17.22 -4.72 14.80
CA ASN A 241 16.81 -3.81 13.72
C ASN A 241 15.53 -4.32 13.05
N TRP A 242 14.44 -4.37 13.81
CA TRP A 242 13.12 -4.73 13.30
C TRP A 242 12.26 -3.50 13.17
N HIS A 243 11.50 -3.45 12.08
CA HIS A 243 10.42 -2.48 11.91
C HIS A 243 9.15 -3.10 12.47
N TYR A 244 8.69 -2.57 13.60
CA TYR A 244 7.58 -3.10 14.36
C TYR A 244 6.24 -2.50 13.92
N VAL A 245 5.13 -3.12 14.32
CA VAL A 245 3.77 -2.56 14.16
C VAL A 245 3.63 -1.21 14.88
N ARG A 246 4.28 -1.03 16.04
CA ARG A 246 4.23 0.24 16.79
C ARG A 246 4.87 1.42 16.06
N ASP A 247 5.69 1.14 15.05
CA ASP A 247 6.30 2.16 14.20
C ASP A 247 5.32 2.62 13.09
N ASP A 248 4.21 1.88 12.90
CA ASP A 248 3.10 2.28 12.02
C ASP A 248 2.17 3.25 12.78
N VAL A 249 1.85 4.39 12.15
CA VAL A 249 1.00 5.41 12.76
C VAL A 249 -0.45 4.98 12.67
N LEU A 250 -1.15 5.02 13.80
CA LEU A 250 -2.59 4.77 13.81
C LEU A 250 -3.33 5.93 13.11
N PHE A 251 -4.13 5.62 12.11
CA PHE A 251 -4.96 6.63 11.46
C PHE A 251 -6.04 7.10 12.44
N SER A 252 -5.91 8.32 12.94
CA SER A 252 -6.79 8.87 14.00
C SER A 252 -7.41 10.22 13.64
N THR A 253 -6.78 10.98 12.74
CA THR A 253 -7.28 12.30 12.29
C THR A 253 -6.88 12.53 10.85
N ILE A 254 -7.80 13.06 10.03
CA ILE A 254 -7.41 13.68 8.76
C ILE A 254 -6.86 15.06 9.10
N LYS A 255 -5.57 15.30 8.84
CA LYS A 255 -5.09 16.68 8.73
C LYS A 255 -5.54 17.19 7.35
N VAL A 256 -6.71 17.82 7.31
CA VAL A 256 -7.20 18.55 6.13
C VAL A 256 -6.46 19.87 6.04
#